data_AF-A0A934CJ25-F1
#
_entry.id   AF-A0A934CJ25-F1
#
_cell.length_a   1.000
_cell.length_b   1.000
_cell.length_c   1.000
_cell.angle_alpha   90.00
_cell.angle_beta   90.00
_cell.angle_gamma   90.00
#
_symmetry.space_group_name_H-M   'P 1'
#
loop_
_entity.id
_entity.type
_entity.pdbx_description
1 polymer ?
#
loop_
_entity_poly.entity_id
_entity_poly.type
_entity_poly.pdbx_seq_one_letter_code
_entity_poly.pdbx_strand_id
1 'polypeptide(L)'
;MNKTTDEADLAARIRGMLDQGTAEISQKASLRLYEARCDALRHQGAAVAALSLAGIGHTLGSSFHRHYRGILALVALAVGAMGVQVWQNEQEAAALAEIDSELLGDEVPPSAYTDQGFLEWLQQISESDEESLPE
;
A
#
# COMPACT_ATOMS: atom_id res chain seq x y z
N MET A 1 -6.93 56.84 3.70
CA MET A 1 -6.34 55.92 2.73
C MET A 1 -4.92 56.37 2.34
N ASN A 2 -4.05 56.76 3.30
CA ASN A 2 -2.71 57.31 2.98
C ASN A 2 -1.54 56.57 3.63
N LYS A 3 -1.78 55.71 4.64
CA LYS A 3 -0.70 55.06 5.42
C LYS A 3 0.12 54.04 4.63
N THR A 4 -0.48 53.38 3.64
CA THR A 4 0.19 52.36 2.82
C THR A 4 1.15 52.96 1.80
N THR A 5 0.89 54.21 1.36
CA THR A 5 1.75 54.92 0.41
C THR A 5 3.02 55.42 1.12
N ASP A 6 2.88 55.92 2.36
CA ASP A 6 4.02 56.37 3.18
C ASP A 6 5.00 55.21 3.52
N GLU A 7 4.47 54.01 3.77
CA GLU A 7 5.28 52.81 4.05
C GLU A 7 6.02 52.31 2.80
N ALA A 8 5.37 52.35 1.63
CA ALA A 8 5.99 51.99 0.36
C ALA A 8 7.15 52.93 -0.03
N ASP A 9 6.96 54.24 0.18
CA ASP A 9 8.00 55.25 -0.09
C ASP A 9 9.19 55.12 0.88
N LEU A 10 8.92 54.77 2.14
CA LEU A 10 9.96 54.48 3.14
C LEU A 10 10.74 53.21 2.77
N ALA A 11 10.06 52.14 2.36
CA ALA A 11 10.70 50.92 1.91
C ALA A 11 11.58 51.17 0.66
N ALA A 12 11.12 51.99 -0.28
CA ALA A 12 11.89 52.38 -1.46
C ALA A 12 13.15 53.17 -1.10
N ARG A 13 13.08 54.09 -0.12
CA ARG A 13 14.24 54.83 0.39
C ARG A 13 15.25 53.94 1.12
N ILE A 14 14.78 53.03 1.97
CA ILE A 14 15.67 52.07 2.66
C ILE A 14 16.38 51.18 1.64
N ARG A 15 15.64 50.67 0.65
CA ARG A 15 16.23 49.88 -0.43
C ARG A 15 17.29 50.67 -1.19
N GLY A 16 16.99 51.92 -1.57
CA GLY A 16 17.95 52.78 -2.27
C GLY A 16 19.23 53.06 -1.47
N MET A 17 19.10 53.36 -0.17
CA MET A 17 20.27 53.58 0.69
C MET A 17 21.10 52.29 0.89
N LEU A 18 20.44 51.14 1.03
CA LEU A 18 21.11 49.86 1.16
C LEU A 18 21.80 49.46 -0.14
N ASP A 19 21.13 49.62 -1.28
CA ASP A 19 21.69 49.35 -2.61
C ASP A 19 22.91 50.24 -2.86
N GLN A 20 22.83 51.53 -2.50
CA GLN A 20 23.96 52.45 -2.61
C GLN A 20 25.13 52.05 -1.70
N GLY A 21 24.86 51.64 -0.46
CA GLY A 21 25.88 51.10 0.45
C GLY A 21 26.48 49.77 -0.03
N THR A 22 25.72 48.94 -0.73
CA THR A 22 26.24 47.71 -1.36
C THR A 22 27.03 47.98 -2.65
N ALA A 23 26.65 49.01 -3.41
CA ALA A 23 27.37 49.44 -4.61
C ALA A 23 28.72 50.09 -4.27
N GLU A 24 28.83 50.70 -3.08
CA GLU A 24 30.07 51.25 -2.54
C GLU A 24 30.95 50.18 -1.87
N ILE A 25 30.56 48.89 -1.88
CA ILE A 25 31.44 47.82 -1.43
C ILE A 25 32.69 47.82 -2.29
N SER A 26 33.79 48.22 -1.63
CA SER A 26 35.11 48.32 -2.21
C SER A 26 35.43 47.10 -3.07
N GLN A 27 35.86 47.34 -4.32
CA GLN A 27 36.41 46.31 -5.19
C GLN A 27 37.53 45.49 -4.51
N LYS A 28 38.21 46.06 -3.51
CA LYS A 28 39.18 45.34 -2.67
C LYS A 28 38.53 44.28 -1.77
N ALA A 29 37.32 44.52 -1.27
CA ALA A 29 36.56 43.57 -0.47
C ALA A 29 36.04 42.41 -1.32
N SER A 30 35.53 42.69 -2.53
CA SER A 30 35.12 41.63 -3.47
C SER A 30 36.31 40.79 -3.93
N LEU A 31 37.47 41.41 -4.18
CA LEU A 31 38.71 40.69 -4.50
C LEU A 31 39.18 39.79 -3.35
N ARG A 32 39.13 40.26 -2.10
CA ARG A 32 39.48 39.45 -0.92
C ARG A 32 38.49 38.32 -0.67
N LEU A 33 37.20 38.55 -0.88
CA LEU A 33 36.18 37.51 -0.83
C LEU A 33 36.37 36.48 -1.94
N TYR A 34 36.76 36.91 -3.13
CA TYR A 34 37.08 36.01 -4.24
C TYR A 34 38.31 35.16 -3.94
N GLU A 35 39.37 35.77 -3.42
CA GLU A 35 40.59 35.07 -2.98
C GLU A 35 40.29 34.06 -1.86
N ALA A 36 39.55 34.48 -0.83
CA ALA A 36 39.11 33.59 0.25
C ALA A 36 38.19 32.47 -0.24
N ARG A 37 37.34 32.73 -1.24
CA ARG A 37 36.49 31.71 -1.88
C ARG A 37 37.33 30.71 -2.67
N CYS A 38 38.31 31.17 -3.43
CA CYS A 38 39.23 30.30 -4.16
C CYS A 38 40.02 29.41 -3.20
N ASP A 39 40.51 29.97 -2.09
CA ASP A 39 41.23 29.21 -1.06
C ASP A 39 40.32 28.20 -0.35
N ALA A 40 39.11 28.62 0.04
CA ALA A 40 38.11 27.73 0.62
C ALA A 40 37.74 26.60 -0.34
N LEU A 41 37.46 26.88 -1.63
CA LEU A 41 37.08 25.87 -2.62
C LEU A 41 38.18 24.81 -2.85
N ARG A 42 39.46 25.19 -2.73
CA ARG A 42 40.58 24.22 -2.78
C ARG A 42 40.50 23.21 -1.63
N HIS A 43 39.94 23.61 -0.50
CA HIS A 43 39.71 22.74 0.67
C HIS A 43 38.28 22.16 0.75
N GLN A 44 37.29 22.75 0.06
CA GLN A 44 35.86 22.48 0.27
C GLN A 44 35.24 21.45 -0.71
N GLY A 45 35.99 20.97 -1.70
CA GLY A 45 35.51 19.91 -2.59
C GLY A 45 34.97 18.67 -1.84
N ALA A 46 35.55 18.37 -0.67
CA ALA A 46 35.09 17.31 0.22
C ALA A 46 33.90 17.71 1.11
N ALA A 47 33.82 18.97 1.58
CA ALA A 47 32.80 19.40 2.53
C ALA A 47 31.44 19.69 1.87
N VAL A 48 31.39 20.20 0.63
CA VAL A 48 30.13 20.34 -0.12
C VAL A 48 29.60 18.98 -0.56
N ALA A 49 30.49 18.07 -0.96
CA ALA A 49 30.13 16.68 -1.23
C ALA A 49 29.58 15.99 0.03
N ALA A 50 30.19 16.22 1.20
CA ALA A 50 29.71 15.70 2.47
C ALA A 50 28.36 16.32 2.90
N LEU A 51 28.13 17.62 2.69
CA LEU A 51 26.83 18.25 2.97
C LEU A 51 25.73 17.79 2.00
N SER A 52 26.07 17.62 0.71
CA SER A 52 25.16 17.09 -0.30
C SER A 52 24.80 15.63 -0.01
N LEU A 53 25.79 14.81 0.39
CA LEU A 53 25.59 13.43 0.80
C LEU A 53 24.82 13.33 2.13
N ALA A 54 25.05 14.24 3.07
CA ALA A 54 24.28 14.32 4.32
C ALA A 54 22.84 14.78 4.06
N GLY A 55 22.62 15.72 3.14
CA GLY A 55 21.29 16.18 2.74
C GLY A 55 20.48 15.12 2.00
N ILE A 56 21.11 14.42 1.04
CA ILE A 56 20.49 13.31 0.29
C ILE A 56 20.32 12.08 1.19
N GLY A 57 21.29 11.79 2.05
CA GLY A 57 21.22 10.69 3.03
C GLY A 57 20.10 10.90 4.05
N HIS A 58 19.88 12.13 4.50
CA HIS A 58 18.80 12.46 5.43
C HIS A 58 17.42 12.42 4.77
N THR A 59 17.29 12.83 3.50
CA THR A 59 16.01 12.74 2.77
C THR A 59 15.67 11.30 2.38
N LEU A 60 16.64 10.49 1.95
CA LEU A 60 16.39 9.06 1.72
C LEU A 60 16.09 8.34 3.04
N GLY A 61 16.89 8.52 4.08
CA GLY A 61 16.70 7.85 5.38
C GLY A 61 15.34 8.16 6.02
N SER A 62 14.90 9.41 5.97
CA SER A 62 13.57 9.80 6.48
C SER A 62 12.42 9.25 5.62
N SER A 63 12.61 9.13 4.29
CA SER A 63 11.63 8.48 3.41
C SER A 63 11.50 6.99 3.73
N PHE A 64 12.61 6.25 3.87
CA PHE A 64 12.57 4.83 4.26
C PHE A 64 11.91 4.61 5.63
N HIS A 65 12.18 5.50 6.60
CA HIS A 65 11.49 5.50 7.90
C HIS A 65 9.97 5.80 7.77
N ARG A 66 9.51 6.46 6.70
CA ARG A 66 8.07 6.62 6.47
C ARG A 66 7.43 5.35 5.89
N HIS A 67 8.19 4.58 5.11
CA HIS A 67 7.68 3.41 4.39
C HIS A 67 7.55 2.17 5.29
N TYR A 68 8.39 1.99 6.31
CA TYR A 68 8.25 0.83 7.22
C TYR A 68 6.91 0.82 7.95
N ARG A 69 6.37 2.00 8.31
CA ARG A 69 5.06 2.11 8.97
C ARG A 69 3.93 1.64 8.04
N GLY A 70 4.03 1.94 6.75
CA GLY A 70 3.07 1.48 5.74
C GLY A 70 3.14 -0.03 5.52
N ILE A 71 4.35 -0.57 5.40
CA ILE A 71 4.57 -2.02 5.24
C ILE A 71 4.05 -2.77 6.49
N LEU A 72 4.36 -2.27 7.69
CA LEU A 72 3.89 -2.88 8.93
C LEU A 72 2.36 -2.85 9.06
N ALA A 73 1.72 -1.76 8.64
CA ALA A 73 0.26 -1.67 8.61
C ALA A 73 -0.36 -2.65 7.60
N LEU A 74 0.24 -2.84 6.42
CA LEU A 74 -0.23 -3.84 5.45
C LEU A 74 -0.09 -5.27 5.97
N VAL A 75 1.03 -5.60 6.63
CA VAL A 75 1.25 -6.92 7.25
C VAL A 75 0.24 -7.15 8.37
N ALA A 76 0.04 -6.17 9.26
CA ALA A 76 -0.95 -6.28 10.34
C ALA A 76 -2.38 -6.48 9.80
N LEU A 77 -2.74 -5.81 8.70
CA LEU A 77 -4.04 -5.97 8.04
C LEU A 77 -4.19 -7.37 7.44
N ALA A 78 -3.16 -7.88 6.76
CA ALA A 78 -3.17 -9.23 6.20
C ALA A 78 -3.31 -10.30 7.30
N VAL A 79 -2.56 -10.16 8.40
CA VAL A 79 -2.65 -11.06 9.57
C VAL A 79 -4.03 -10.97 10.21
N GLY A 80 -4.58 -9.78 10.40
CA GLY A 80 -5.94 -9.59 10.93
C GLY A 80 -7.01 -10.24 10.06
N ALA A 81 -6.94 -10.05 8.74
CA ALA A 81 -7.87 -10.65 7.79
C ALA A 81 -7.79 -12.19 7.79
N MET A 82 -6.58 -12.75 7.78
CA MET A 82 -6.37 -14.20 7.89
C MET A 82 -6.85 -14.75 9.25
N GLY A 83 -6.58 -14.04 10.34
CA GLY A 83 -7.04 -14.44 11.68
C GLY A 83 -8.56 -14.52 11.79
N VAL A 84 -9.29 -13.57 11.18
CA VAL A 84 -10.76 -13.60 11.14
C VAL A 84 -11.29 -14.77 10.31
N GLN A 85 -10.62 -15.14 9.21
CA GLN A 85 -10.99 -16.32 8.43
C GLN A 85 -10.80 -17.62 9.22
N VAL A 86 -9.67 -17.73 9.94
CA VAL A 86 -9.41 -18.89 10.82
C VAL A 86 -10.47 -19.01 11.92
N TRP A 87 -10.85 -17.89 12.55
CA TRP A 87 -11.86 -17.87 13.60
C TRP A 87 -13.28 -18.20 13.09
N GLN A 88 -13.58 -17.86 11.83
CA GLN A 88 -14.85 -18.24 11.18
C GLN A 88 -14.90 -19.74 10.87
N ASN A 89 -13.78 -20.34 10.45
CA ASN A 89 -13.71 -21.77 10.21
C ASN A 89 -13.95 -22.60 11.48
N GLU A 90 -13.61 -22.08 12.67
CA GLU A 90 -13.94 -22.74 13.94
C GLU A 90 -15.45 -22.74 14.24
N GLN A 91 -16.20 -21.75 13.72
CA GLN A 91 -17.66 -21.72 13.84
C GLN A 91 -18.36 -22.52 12.75
N GLU A 92 -17.80 -22.58 11.54
CA GLU A 92 -18.37 -23.32 10.41
C GLU A 92 -18.11 -24.84 10.50
N ALA A 93 -17.01 -25.26 11.15
CA ALA A 93 -16.74 -26.68 11.42
C ALA A 93 -17.78 -27.33 12.35
N ALA A 94 -18.48 -26.55 13.17
CA ALA A 94 -19.60 -27.04 13.98
C ALA A 94 -20.93 -27.08 13.18
N ALA A 95 -21.09 -26.26 12.14
CA ALA A 95 -22.33 -26.17 11.36
C ALA A 95 -22.35 -27.10 10.12
N LEU A 96 -21.20 -27.42 9.53
CA LEU A 96 -21.11 -28.34 8.37
C LEU A 96 -21.14 -29.82 8.76
N ALA A 97 -20.82 -30.15 10.02
CA ALA A 97 -20.95 -31.52 10.54
C ALA A 97 -22.41 -31.94 10.75
N GLU A 98 -23.32 -30.98 10.99
CA GLU A 98 -24.73 -31.27 11.23
C GLU A 98 -25.46 -31.64 9.94
N ILE A 99 -25.15 -30.97 8.83
CA ILE A 99 -25.82 -31.21 7.52
C ILE A 99 -25.42 -32.57 6.92
N ASP A 100 -24.15 -33.00 7.05
CA ASP A 100 -23.69 -34.30 6.51
C ASP A 100 -24.08 -35.46 7.44
N SER A 101 -24.28 -35.20 8.74
CA SER A 101 -24.81 -36.20 9.70
C SER A 101 -26.30 -36.44 9.54
N GLU A 102 -27.06 -35.46 9.06
CA GLU A 102 -28.47 -35.62 8.70
C GLU A 102 -28.61 -36.46 7.42
N LEU A 103 -27.65 -36.37 6.49
CA LEU A 103 -27.63 -37.19 5.26
C LEU A 103 -27.05 -38.61 5.46
N LEU A 104 -26.05 -38.79 6.34
CA LEU A 104 -25.49 -40.11 6.67
C LEU A 104 -26.33 -40.89 7.70
N GLY A 105 -27.23 -40.21 8.42
CA GLY A 105 -28.06 -40.78 9.47
C GLY A 105 -29.50 -41.10 9.05
N ASP A 106 -29.98 -40.58 7.92
CA ASP A 106 -31.30 -40.94 7.40
C ASP A 106 -31.20 -42.30 6.69
N GLU A 107 -31.54 -43.36 7.44
CA GLU A 107 -31.84 -44.65 6.84
C GLU A 107 -33.03 -44.47 5.90
N VAL A 108 -32.73 -44.35 4.59
CA VAL A 108 -33.74 -44.24 3.54
C VAL A 108 -34.74 -45.38 3.75
N PRO A 109 -36.00 -45.07 4.11
CA PRO A 109 -36.97 -46.11 4.45
C PRO A 109 -37.15 -47.02 3.23
N PRO A 110 -37.30 -48.35 3.42
CA PRO A 110 -37.36 -49.32 2.33
C PRO A 110 -38.49 -49.05 1.31
N SER A 111 -39.44 -48.17 1.64
CA SER A 111 -40.47 -47.68 0.74
C SER A 111 -39.96 -46.76 -0.38
N ALA A 112 -38.79 -46.11 -0.25
CA ALA A 112 -38.23 -45.26 -1.31
C ALA A 112 -37.69 -46.09 -2.50
N TYR A 113 -37.30 -47.34 -2.24
CA TYR A 113 -36.94 -48.30 -3.29
C TYR A 113 -38.17 -48.82 -4.07
N THR A 114 -39.39 -48.46 -3.65
CA THR A 114 -40.64 -48.90 -4.29
C THR A 114 -41.32 -47.74 -5.04
N ASP A 115 -40.56 -46.74 -5.47
CA ASP A 115 -41.10 -45.70 -6.34
C ASP A 115 -41.46 -46.30 -7.72
N GLN A 116 -42.53 -45.80 -8.33
CA GLN A 116 -43.06 -46.31 -9.61
C GLN A 116 -41.99 -46.33 -10.71
N GLY A 117 -41.04 -45.39 -10.67
CA GLY A 117 -39.95 -45.30 -11.65
C GLY A 117 -38.94 -46.46 -11.59
N PHE A 118 -38.69 -47.07 -10.43
CA PHE A 118 -37.78 -48.24 -10.34
C PHE A 118 -38.44 -49.50 -10.92
N LEU A 119 -39.75 -49.62 -10.76
CA LEU A 119 -40.53 -50.70 -11.38
C LEU A 119 -40.55 -50.57 -12.91
N GLU A 120 -40.73 -49.37 -13.44
CA GLU A 120 -40.64 -49.11 -14.89
C GLU A 120 -39.25 -49.44 -15.44
N TRP A 121 -38.18 -49.14 -14.69
CA TRP A 121 -36.82 -49.48 -15.08
C TRP A 121 -36.58 -51.00 -15.09
N LEU A 122 -37.04 -51.74 -14.06
CA LEU A 122 -36.98 -53.20 -14.07
C LEU A 122 -37.75 -53.81 -15.23
N GLN A 123 -38.90 -53.24 -15.58
CA GLN A 123 -39.74 -53.71 -16.67
C GLN A 123 -39.10 -53.47 -18.04
N GLN A 124 -38.41 -52.34 -18.22
CA GLN A 124 -37.60 -52.08 -19.41
C GLN A 124 -36.44 -53.07 -19.55
N ILE A 125 -35.79 -53.46 -18.45
CA ILE A 125 -34.72 -54.47 -18.50
C ILE A 125 -35.29 -55.84 -18.89
N SER A 126 -36.40 -56.27 -18.26
CA SER A 126 -37.00 -57.56 -18.59
C SER A 126 -37.49 -57.62 -20.03
N GLU A 127 -38.03 -56.52 -20.57
CA GLU A 127 -38.50 -56.47 -21.97
C GLU A 127 -37.32 -56.43 -22.96
N SER A 128 -36.22 -55.77 -22.58
CA SER A 128 -34.98 -55.77 -23.38
C SER A 128 -34.25 -57.12 -23.38
N ASP A 129 -34.41 -57.95 -22.35
CA ASP A 129 -33.87 -59.31 -22.31
C ASP A 129 -34.71 -60.27 -23.17
N GLU A 130 -36.03 -60.06 -23.29
CA GLU A 130 -36.96 -60.91 -24.05
C GLU A 130 -36.87 -60.70 -25.59
N GLU A 131 -36.51 -59.49 -26.05
CA GLU A 131 -36.34 -59.14 -27.48
C GLU A 131 -35.03 -59.74 -28.09
N SER A 132 -34.22 -60.44 -27.30
CA SER A 132 -32.88 -60.91 -27.70
C SER A 132 -32.79 -62.38 -28.15
N LEU A 133 -33.91 -63.10 -28.29
CA LEU A 133 -33.92 -64.49 -28.76
C LEU A 133 -34.35 -64.61 -30.24
N PRO A 134 -33.43 -64.89 -31.18
CA PRO A 134 -33.77 -65.25 -32.55
C PRO A 134 -34.12 -66.75 -32.66
N GLU A 135 -35.28 -67.06 -33.24
CA GLU A 135 -35.55 -68.32 -33.96
C GLU A 135 -35.81 -68.01 -35.45
#